data_AF-Q6FTT6-F1
#
_entry.id   AF-Q6FTT6-F1
#
_cell.length_a   1.000
_cell.length_b   1.000
_cell.length_c   1.000
_cell.angle_alpha   90.00
_cell.angle_beta   90.00
_cell.angle_gamma   90.00
#
_symmetry.space_group_name_H-M   'P 1'
#
loop_
_entity.id
_entity.type
_entity.pdbx_description
1 polymer ?
#
loop_
_entity_poly.entity_id
_entity_poly.type
_entity_poly.pdbx_seq_one_letter_code
_entity_poly.pdbx_strand_id
1 'polypeptide(L)'
;MSQKNGIATLLKAEKEAHEIVTEARKYRQEKIKQAKLDASKEIENYKAKKEQELKDFESNNAGGVQELEKKADAEVQSELDEIKKTVESKKKQVVDLLLEAVTKPTTEVHINAN
;
A
#
# COMPACT_ATOMS: atom_id res chain seq x y z
N MET A 1 29.93 31.12 73.45
CA MET A 1 30.37 30.00 72.57
C MET A 1 29.22 29.33 71.81
N SER A 2 27.97 29.32 72.30
CA SER A 2 26.86 28.59 71.65
C SER A 2 26.32 29.23 70.34
N GLN A 3 26.29 30.56 70.24
CA GLN A 3 25.69 31.28 69.09
C GLN A 3 26.42 31.05 67.75
N LYS A 4 27.75 30.92 67.75
CA LYS A 4 28.53 30.67 66.52
C LYS A 4 28.36 29.24 65.98
N ASN A 5 28.10 28.27 66.87
CA ASN A 5 27.87 26.87 66.47
C ASN A 5 26.49 26.69 65.83
N GLY A 6 25.45 27.37 66.32
CA GLY A 6 24.11 27.33 65.73
C GLY A 6 24.07 27.91 64.30
N ILE A 7 24.76 29.03 64.06
CA ILE A 7 24.86 29.64 62.73
C ILE A 7 25.58 28.72 61.75
N ALA A 8 26.67 28.06 62.16
CA ALA A 8 27.40 27.14 61.30
C ALA A 8 26.55 25.92 60.88
N THR A 9 25.69 25.41 61.78
CA THR A 9 24.75 24.32 61.47
C THR A 9 23.68 24.78 60.47
N LEU A 10 23.13 25.98 60.64
CA LEU A 10 22.14 26.54 59.71
C LEU A 10 22.72 26.77 58.31
N LEU A 11 23.96 27.27 58.21
CA LEU A 11 24.66 27.45 56.94
C LEU A 11 24.93 26.12 56.22
N LYS A 12 25.25 25.06 56.97
CA LYS A 12 25.39 23.70 56.40
C LYS A 12 24.05 23.18 55.87
N ALA A 13 22.98 23.32 56.64
CA ALA A 13 21.64 22.91 56.22
C ALA A 13 21.16 23.70 54.99
N GLU A 14 21.47 25.00 54.91
CA GLU A 14 21.17 25.82 53.73
C GLU A 14 21.92 25.33 52.48
N LYS A 15 23.20 24.98 52.63
CA LYS A 15 24.00 24.43 51.53
C LYS A 15 23.46 23.09 51.05
N GLU A 16 23.13 22.18 51.96
CA GLU A 16 22.54 20.87 51.64
C GLU A 16 21.18 21.03 50.95
N ALA A 17 20.32 21.92 51.45
CA ALA A 17 19.05 22.21 50.80
C ALA A 17 19.24 22.80 49.39
N HIS A 18 20.21 23.69 49.20
CA HIS A 18 20.52 24.26 47.90
C HIS A 18 21.05 23.19 46.93
N GLU A 19 21.90 22.28 47.39
CA GLU A 19 22.42 21.16 46.60
C GLU A 19 21.28 20.24 46.14
N ILE A 20 20.38 19.84 47.05
CA ILE A 20 19.20 19.01 46.73
C ILE A 20 18.33 19.68 45.65
N VAL A 21 18.05 20.97 45.78
CA VAL A 21 17.24 21.72 44.78
C VAL A 21 17.97 21.80 43.44
N THR A 22 19.29 21.95 43.44
CA THR A 22 20.09 22.04 42.22
C THR A 22 20.14 20.70 41.48
N GLU A 23 20.31 19.60 42.21
CA GLU A 23 20.24 18.25 41.65
C GLU A 23 18.87 17.96 41.07
N ALA A 24 17.79 18.29 41.78
CA ALA A 24 16.43 18.12 41.28
C ALA A 24 16.18 18.91 39.97
N ARG A 25 16.72 20.13 39.86
CA ARG A 25 16.64 20.94 38.62
C ARG A 25 17.43 20.31 37.47
N LYS A 26 18.65 19.82 37.74
CA LYS A 26 19.47 19.12 36.73
C LYS A 26 18.78 17.85 36.25
N TYR A 27 18.28 17.02 37.16
CA TYR A 27 17.53 15.80 36.83
C TYR A 27 16.31 16.09 35.97
N ARG A 28 15.54 17.14 36.30
CA ARG A 28 14.40 17.57 35.46
C ARG A 28 14.86 17.96 34.05
N GLN A 29 15.93 18.72 33.91
CA GLN A 29 16.45 19.12 32.59
C GLN A 29 16.94 17.92 31.78
N GLU A 30 17.63 16.98 32.41
CA GLU A 30 18.06 15.73 31.79
C GLU A 30 16.87 14.88 31.33
N LYS A 31 15.83 14.75 32.16
CA LYS A 31 14.61 14.02 31.78
C LYS A 31 13.88 14.66 30.60
N ILE A 32 13.82 15.99 30.53
CA ILE A 32 13.23 16.68 29.37
C ILE A 32 14.06 16.43 28.10
N LYS A 33 15.40 16.46 28.20
CA LYS A 33 16.27 16.16 27.06
C LYS A 33 16.13 14.70 26.62
N GLN A 34 16.12 13.76 27.57
CA GLN A 34 15.94 12.35 27.32
C GLN A 34 14.61 12.08 26.61
N ALA A 35 13.50 12.65 27.12
CA ALA A 35 12.18 12.50 26.50
C ALA A 35 12.14 13.00 25.05
N LYS A 36 12.82 14.12 24.75
CA LYS A 36 12.94 14.61 23.37
C LYS A 36 13.74 13.66 22.47
N LEU A 37 14.86 13.14 22.96
CA LEU A 37 15.69 12.20 22.22
C LEU A 37 14.96 10.89 21.95
N ASP A 38 14.25 10.37 22.95
CA ASP A 38 13.50 9.12 22.82
C ASP A 38 12.32 9.29 21.84
N ALA A 39 11.61 10.43 21.89
CA ALA A 39 10.57 10.74 20.91
C ALA A 39 11.13 10.87 19.48
N SER A 40 12.27 11.54 19.30
CA SER A 40 12.93 11.64 17.99
C SER A 40 13.33 10.25 17.45
N LYS A 41 13.90 9.38 18.29
CA LYS A 41 14.23 8.00 17.91
C LYS A 41 13.00 7.19 17.55
N GLU A 42 11.91 7.32 18.29
CA GLU A 42 10.67 6.62 18.00
C GLU A 42 10.07 7.06 16.65
N ILE A 43 10.10 8.36 16.36
CA ILE A 43 9.69 8.91 15.05
C ILE A 43 10.57 8.36 13.92
N GLU A 44 11.89 8.33 14.10
CA GLU A 44 12.81 7.79 13.10
C GLU A 44 12.56 6.30 12.84
N ASN A 45 12.38 5.50 13.90
CA ASN A 45 12.05 4.08 13.80
C ASN A 45 10.71 3.87 13.09
N TYR A 46 9.69 4.67 13.42
CA TYR A 46 8.38 4.59 12.78
C TYR A 46 8.47 4.95 11.29
N LYS A 47 9.24 5.99 10.95
CA LYS A 47 9.48 6.39 9.56
C LYS A 47 10.20 5.29 8.79
N ALA A 48 11.26 4.71 9.36
CA ALA A 48 11.99 3.60 8.74
C ALA A 48 11.09 2.38 8.50
N LYS A 49 10.25 2.02 9.47
CA LYS A 49 9.27 0.94 9.32
C LYS A 49 8.28 1.23 8.20
N LYS A 50 7.74 2.46 8.13
CA LYS A 50 6.80 2.84 7.07
C LYS A 50 7.44 2.89 5.69
N GLU A 51 8.70 3.29 5.61
CA GLU A 51 9.44 3.28 4.35
C GLU A 51 9.74 1.85 3.88
N GLN A 52 10.03 0.92 4.81
CA GLN A 52 10.14 -0.51 4.49
C GLN A 52 8.82 -1.08 4.01
N GLU A 53 7.71 -0.85 4.74
CA GLU A 53 6.37 -1.29 4.32
C GLU A 53 6.00 -0.76 2.92
N LEU A 54 6.36 0.50 2.63
CA LEU A 54 6.14 1.12 1.33
C LEU A 54 6.98 0.47 0.23
N LYS A 55 8.28 0.24 0.47
CA LYS A 55 9.17 -0.44 -0.48
C LYS A 55 8.73 -1.88 -0.75
N ASP A 56 8.30 -2.60 0.27
CA ASP A 56 7.78 -3.96 0.12
C ASP A 56 6.49 -3.96 -0.70
N PHE A 57 5.59 -2.99 -0.44
CA PHE A 57 4.39 -2.81 -1.24
C PHE A 57 4.70 -2.47 -2.69
N GLU A 58 5.62 -1.53 -2.94
CA GLU A 58 6.08 -1.16 -4.28
C GLU A 58 6.70 -2.36 -5.01
N SER A 59 7.58 -3.13 -4.36
CA SER A 59 8.20 -4.31 -4.96
C SER A 59 7.17 -5.39 -5.31
N ASN A 60 6.22 -5.64 -4.41
CA ASN A 60 5.17 -6.63 -4.65
C ASN A 60 4.22 -6.17 -5.77
N ASN A 61 3.91 -4.88 -5.83
CA ASN A 61 3.00 -4.32 -6.83
C ASN A 61 3.68 -4.13 -8.19
N ALA A 62 4.99 -3.86 -8.23
CA ALA A 62 5.76 -3.79 -9.47
C ALA A 62 5.77 -5.13 -10.22
N GLY A 63 5.77 -6.26 -9.49
CA GLY A 63 5.59 -7.59 -10.09
C GLY A 63 4.16 -7.87 -10.56
N GLY A 64 3.17 -7.20 -9.99
CA GLY A 64 1.75 -7.42 -10.27
C GLY A 64 1.34 -7.09 -11.70
N VAL A 65 1.92 -6.06 -12.31
CA VAL A 65 1.56 -5.66 -13.70
C VAL A 65 1.92 -6.76 -14.69
N GLN A 66 3.12 -7.33 -14.60
CA GLN A 66 3.54 -8.41 -15.49
C GLN A 66 2.74 -9.71 -15.28
N GLU A 67 2.35 -10.00 -14.04
CA GLU A 67 1.50 -11.17 -13.76
C GLU A 67 0.07 -10.97 -14.29
N LEU A 68 -0.48 -9.76 -14.16
CA LEU A 68 -1.77 -9.40 -14.73
C LEU A 68 -1.75 -9.45 -16.26
N GLU A 69 -0.71 -8.92 -16.91
CA GLU A 69 -0.52 -9.02 -18.36
C GLU A 69 -0.47 -10.47 -18.81
N LYS A 70 0.34 -11.32 -18.15
CA LYS A 70 0.43 -12.75 -18.49
C LYS A 70 -0.88 -13.49 -18.32
N LYS A 71 -1.67 -13.16 -17.28
CA LYS A 71 -3.00 -13.76 -17.07
C LYS A 71 -3.98 -13.32 -18.15
N ALA A 72 -4.02 -12.03 -18.46
CA ALA A 72 -4.86 -11.50 -19.52
C ALA A 72 -4.51 -12.10 -20.89
N ASP A 73 -3.22 -12.21 -21.22
CA ASP A 73 -2.74 -12.84 -22.45
C ASP A 73 -3.18 -14.31 -22.52
N ALA A 74 -3.02 -15.07 -21.43
CA ALA A 74 -3.44 -16.46 -21.37
C ALA A 74 -4.95 -16.65 -21.55
N GLU A 75 -5.76 -15.78 -20.93
CA GLU A 75 -7.22 -15.79 -21.09
C GLU A 75 -7.63 -15.47 -22.53
N VAL A 76 -7.07 -14.41 -23.12
CA VAL A 76 -7.33 -14.04 -24.52
C VAL A 76 -6.93 -15.16 -25.47
N GLN A 77 -5.81 -15.84 -25.22
CA GLN A 77 -5.35 -16.95 -26.05
C GLN A 77 -6.30 -18.15 -25.97
N SER A 78 -6.81 -18.44 -24.77
CA SER A 78 -7.85 -19.47 -24.59
C SER A 78 -9.14 -19.12 -25.34
N GLU A 79 -9.63 -17.88 -25.21
CA GLU A 79 -10.83 -17.42 -25.92
C GLU A 79 -10.64 -17.46 -27.44
N LEU A 80 -9.48 -17.05 -27.95
CA LEU A 80 -9.16 -17.12 -29.37
C LEU A 80 -9.19 -18.56 -29.89
N ASP A 81 -8.71 -19.52 -29.12
CA ASP A 81 -8.72 -20.93 -29.51
C ASP A 81 -10.14 -21.52 -29.47
N GLU A 82 -10.98 -21.10 -28.52
CA GLU A 82 -12.41 -21.44 -28.50
C GLU A 82 -13.18 -20.84 -29.68
N ILE A 83 -12.90 -19.59 -30.03
CA ILE A 83 -13.48 -18.92 -31.20
C ILE A 83 -13.09 -19.67 -32.47
N LYS A 84 -11.81 -20.00 -32.65
CA LYS A 84 -11.33 -20.76 -33.83
C LYS A 84 -12.02 -22.11 -33.95
N LYS A 85 -12.13 -22.88 -32.85
CA LYS A 85 -12.84 -24.17 -32.83
C LYS A 85 -14.32 -23.99 -33.21
N THR A 86 -14.97 -22.96 -32.66
CA THR A 86 -16.37 -22.67 -32.96
C THR A 86 -16.56 -22.33 -34.43
N VAL A 87 -15.71 -21.47 -34.99
CA VAL A 87 -15.70 -21.13 -36.42
C VAL A 87 -15.51 -22.38 -37.27
N GLU A 88 -14.52 -23.21 -36.95
CA GLU A 88 -14.22 -24.41 -37.73
C GLU A 88 -15.37 -25.42 -37.72
N SER A 89 -16.06 -25.56 -36.58
CA SER A 89 -17.24 -26.43 -36.46
C SER A 89 -18.44 -25.93 -37.26
N LYS A 90 -18.70 -24.61 -37.27
CA LYS A 90 -19.87 -24.00 -37.92
C LYS A 90 -19.64 -23.56 -39.36
N LYS A 91 -18.38 -23.46 -39.80
CA LYS A 91 -18.00 -22.95 -41.13
C LYS A 91 -18.74 -23.67 -42.25
N LYS A 92 -18.80 -25.01 -42.22
CA LYS A 92 -19.47 -25.79 -43.26
C LYS A 92 -20.97 -25.47 -43.31
N GLN A 93 -21.63 -25.47 -42.16
CA GLN A 93 -23.07 -25.16 -42.06
C GLN A 93 -23.39 -23.75 -42.59
N VAL A 94 -22.56 -22.75 -42.26
CA VAL A 94 -22.76 -21.37 -42.75
C VAL A 94 -22.53 -21.28 -44.27
N VAL A 95 -21.51 -21.95 -44.80
CA VAL A 95 -21.24 -21.98 -46.24
C VAL A 95 -22.39 -22.63 -47.00
N ASP A 96 -22.89 -23.77 -46.52
CA ASP A 96 -24.00 -24.48 -47.15
C ASP A 96 -25.29 -23.63 -47.16
N LEU A 97 -25.57 -22.93 -46.05
CA LEU A 97 -26.74 -22.06 -45.91
C LEU A 97 -26.65 -20.82 -46.82
N LEU A 98 -25.45 -20.23 -46.96
CA LEU A 98 -25.22 -19.14 -47.90
C LEU A 98 -25.35 -19.60 -49.36
N LEU A 99 -24.82 -20.78 -49.70
CA LEU A 99 -24.96 -21.35 -51.05
C LEU A 99 -26.42 -21.66 -51.38
N GLU A 100 -27.16 -22.26 -50.46
CA GLU A 100 -28.59 -22.53 -50.65
C GLU A 100 -29.38 -21.22 -50.85
N ALA A 101 -29.14 -20.20 -50.01
CA ALA A 101 -29.81 -18.90 -50.14
C ALA A 101 -29.53 -18.21 -51.49
N VAL A 102 -28.31 -18.33 -52.04
CA VAL A 102 -27.94 -17.72 -53.31
C VAL A 102 -28.47 -18.52 -54.52
N THR A 103 -28.54 -19.84 -54.41
CA THR A 103 -28.90 -20.73 -55.54
C THR A 103 -30.40 -20.98 -55.66
N LYS A 104 -31.19 -20.66 -54.64
CA LYS A 104 -32.64 -20.91 -54.60
C LYS A 104 -33.39 -19.60 -54.88
N PRO A 105 -33.88 -19.38 -56.12
CA PRO A 105 -34.60 -18.15 -56.44
C PRO A 105 -35.95 -18.12 -55.71
N THR A 106 -36.13 -17.15 -54.83
CA THR A 106 -37.43 -16.83 -54.23
C THR A 106 -38.16 -15.85 -55.15
N THR A 107 -39.09 -16.37 -55.95
CA THR A 107 -39.99 -15.52 -56.75
C THR A 107 -41.14 -15.09 -55.85
N GLU A 108 -41.04 -13.90 -55.29
CA GLU A 108 -42.17 -13.25 -54.63
C GLU A 108 -42.76 -12.20 -55.55
N VAL A 109 -44.09 -12.21 -55.66
CA VAL A 109 -44.84 -11.20 -56.38
C VAL A 109 -44.76 -9.90 -55.58
N HIS A 110 -44.33 -8.83 -56.23
CA HIS A 110 -44.18 -7.52 -55.59
C HIS A 110 -45.50 -7.09 -54.94
N ILE A 111 -45.44 -6.47 -53.75
CA ILE A 111 -46.59 -6.18 -52.87
C ILE A 111 -47.68 -5.35 -53.59
N ASN A 112 -47.30 -4.62 -54.64
CA ASN A 112 -48.20 -3.78 -55.44
C ASN A 112 -48.62 -4.39 -56.79
N ALA A 113 -48.32 -5.66 -57.05
CA ALA A 113 -48.81 -6.34 -58.25
C ALA A 113 -50.25 -6.83 -58.00
N ASN A 114 -51.19 -5.90 -58.17
CA ASN A 114 -52.55 -6.15 -58.64
C ASN A 114 -52.69 -5.51 -60.02
#